data_AF-A0A3B9YT46-F1
#
_entry.id   AF-A0A3B9YT46-F1
#
_cell.length_a   1.000
_cell.length_b   1.000
_cell.length_c   1.000
_cell.angle_alpha   90.00
_cell.angle_beta   90.00
_cell.angle_gamma   90.00
#
_symmetry.space_group_name_H-M   'P 1'
#
loop_
_entity.id
_entity.type
_entity.pdbx_description
1 polymer ?
#
loop_
_entity_poly.entity_id
_entity_poly.type
_entity_poly.pdbx_seq_one_letter_code
_entity_poly.pdbx_strand_id
1 'polypeptide(L)'
;MAHGAGSPDAAPAGPAAEKGLTRDNPLDLDTQAIAPSPQADGWAFAAAGLFSAFWAGGIVAYVVGYYGKASFANLPWTGVGLFAAAAFVPSVMAWFMALMQREARLLRRQTNALIRAAESLSKPNDTAAKGVAQLGRSIRKELEQINSAVENAQARLTALHESGAEQLQALERSAAQARDRVDTAAQRLGAERDKLQTFASALDDAVTSAGENLSARVDDAKAAAKAAAEGLKGEQAAIGALLESVNAAASAAAQRAAEMAKEVDREAQKLDAASEAAAARSEQVIQRHERHRAALTETLDRLKAENDHMTRTLEAQRDGLGKLIMVMSEEAKRIDGFAT
;
A
#
# COMPACT_ATOMS: atom_id res chain seq x y z
N MET A 1 -5.09 -1.36 30.61
CA MET A 1 -3.93 -2.29 30.68
C MET A 1 -2.69 -1.40 30.60
N ALA A 2 -2.00 -0.96 31.67
CA ALA A 2 -1.21 -1.69 32.68
C ALA A 2 -0.28 -2.71 32.00
N HIS A 3 1.06 -2.72 32.08
CA HIS A 3 2.13 -2.32 33.01
C HIS A 3 3.34 -1.81 32.16
N GLY A 4 4.36 -1.05 32.59
CA GLY A 4 5.01 -0.87 33.89
C GLY A 4 6.43 -1.51 33.89
N ALA A 5 7.44 -0.73 34.29
CA ALA A 5 8.88 -1.03 34.52
C ALA A 5 9.83 -0.69 33.35
N GLY A 6 10.96 0.00 33.53
CA GLY A 6 11.65 0.49 34.72
C GLY A 6 13.08 0.85 34.31
N SER A 7 13.58 2.01 34.74
CA SER A 7 14.99 2.42 34.58
C SER A 7 15.90 1.63 35.51
N PRO A 8 17.14 1.36 35.08
CA PRO A 8 18.32 1.53 35.94
C PRO A 8 19.45 2.25 35.16
N ASP A 9 20.05 3.32 35.68
CA ASP A 9 21.09 3.41 36.71
C ASP A 9 22.54 3.28 36.16
N ALA A 10 23.42 4.07 36.78
CA ALA A 10 24.77 4.56 36.53
C ALA A 10 25.88 3.72 35.83
N ALA A 11 26.70 4.46 35.03
CA ALA A 11 28.18 4.46 34.87
C ALA A 11 28.90 3.21 34.27
N PRO A 12 30.10 3.30 33.61
CA PRO A 12 31.23 4.21 33.95
C PRO A 12 32.14 4.75 32.79
N ALA A 13 33.13 5.57 33.20
CA ALA A 13 34.45 5.85 32.58
C ALA A 13 34.70 7.20 31.85
N GLY A 14 35.03 8.23 32.65
CA GLY A 14 36.23 9.08 32.51
C GLY A 14 36.27 10.21 31.47
N PRO A 15 36.52 11.45 31.93
CA PRO A 15 37.61 12.22 31.32
C PRO A 15 38.55 12.88 32.35
N ALA A 16 39.85 12.72 32.05
CA ALA A 16 40.95 13.66 32.27
C ALA A 16 41.01 14.48 33.58
N ALA A 17 41.85 13.97 34.50
CA ALA A 17 42.83 14.72 35.29
C ALA A 17 42.60 16.25 35.43
N GLU A 18 41.91 16.63 36.50
CA GLU A 18 42.06 17.95 37.10
C GLU A 18 43.48 18.09 37.66
N LYS A 19 44.33 18.76 36.89
CA LYS A 19 45.60 19.30 37.39
C LYS A 19 45.28 20.73 37.87
N GLY A 20 45.00 20.86 39.16
CA GLY A 20 44.86 22.16 39.80
C GLY A 20 46.08 23.02 39.52
N LEU A 21 45.91 24.06 38.69
CA LEU A 21 46.86 25.14 38.61
C LEU A 21 46.83 25.85 39.96
N THR A 22 47.87 25.59 40.74
CA THR A 22 48.33 26.47 41.81
C THR A 22 48.39 27.89 41.26
N ARG A 23 47.55 28.75 41.83
CA ARG A 23 47.67 30.21 41.67
C ARG A 23 48.99 30.62 42.31
N ASP A 24 50.04 30.70 41.51
CA ASP A 24 51.24 31.44 41.86
C ASP A 24 50.85 32.92 41.92
N ASN A 25 50.58 33.38 43.14
CA ASN A 25 50.35 34.77 43.47
C ASN A 25 51.71 35.50 43.46
N PRO A 26 51.98 36.43 42.52
CA PRO A 26 53.30 37.05 42.40
C PRO A 26 53.50 38.25 43.34
N LEU A 27 52.93 38.22 44.55
CA LEU A 27 52.95 39.33 45.51
C LEU A 27 53.31 38.86 46.92
N ASP A 28 54.30 37.99 47.05
CA ASP A 28 55.10 37.91 48.28
C ASP A 28 56.20 38.98 48.21
N LEU A 29 55.82 40.20 48.61
CA LEU A 29 56.78 41.26 48.87
C LEU A 29 57.53 40.92 50.15
N ASP A 30 58.69 40.29 49.94
CA ASP A 30 59.73 40.01 50.93
C ASP A 30 60.08 41.29 51.69
N THR A 31 59.35 41.53 52.78
CA THR A 31 59.55 42.67 53.66
C THR A 31 60.68 42.30 54.61
N GLN A 32 61.90 42.22 54.07
CA GLN A 32 63.12 42.12 54.88
C GLN A 32 63.34 43.47 55.57
N ALA A 33 62.74 43.57 56.75
CA ALA A 33 62.97 44.63 57.71
C ALA A 33 64.46 44.69 58.06
N ILE A 34 65.03 45.87 57.89
CA ILE A 34 66.41 46.22 58.22
C ILE A 34 66.58 46.09 59.74
N ALA A 35 67.15 44.98 60.22
CA ALA A 35 67.57 44.85 61.61
C ALA A 35 68.97 45.48 61.81
N PRO A 36 69.15 46.52 62.65
CA PRO A 36 70.47 46.99 62.99
C PRO A 36 71.19 45.99 63.92
N SER A 37 72.36 45.51 63.51
CA SER A 37 73.19 44.65 64.34
C SER A 37 73.87 45.46 65.48
N PRO A 38 73.85 44.96 66.73
CA PRO A 38 74.53 45.61 67.86
C PRO A 38 76.03 45.27 67.78
N GLN A 39 76.79 46.02 66.98
CA GLN A 39 78.25 45.94 67.07
C GLN A 39 78.71 46.54 68.40
N ALA A 40 79.28 45.68 69.24
CA ALA A 40 79.83 45.98 70.55
C ALA A 40 80.90 47.08 70.49
N ASP A 41 80.46 48.33 70.66
CA ASP A 41 81.30 49.54 70.70
C ASP A 41 82.19 49.64 71.96
N GLY A 42 82.16 48.62 72.84
CA GLY A 42 82.92 48.61 74.10
C GLY A 42 84.42 48.41 73.93
N TRP A 43 84.89 47.79 72.84
CA TRP A 43 86.31 47.41 72.70
C TRP A 43 87.25 48.62 72.56
N ALA A 44 86.80 49.70 71.89
CA ALA A 44 87.60 50.91 71.72
C ALA A 44 87.77 51.67 73.05
N PHE A 45 86.70 51.74 73.86
CA PHE A 45 86.76 52.29 75.21
C PHE A 45 87.59 51.40 76.15
N ALA A 46 87.47 50.08 76.02
CA ALA A 46 88.29 49.13 76.79
C ALA A 46 89.78 49.26 76.47
N ALA A 47 90.15 49.37 75.19
CA ALA A 47 91.53 49.58 74.76
C ALA A 47 92.11 50.92 75.27
N ALA A 48 91.33 52.00 75.21
CA ALA A 48 91.74 53.30 75.74
C ALA A 48 91.95 53.28 77.27
N GLY A 49 91.08 52.57 78.00
CA GLY A 49 91.21 52.37 79.45
C GLY A 49 92.46 51.59 79.82
N LEU A 50 92.72 50.46 79.14
CA LEU A 50 93.91 49.64 79.38
C LEU A 50 95.20 50.40 79.08
N PHE A 51 95.25 51.15 77.98
CA PHE A 51 96.40 51.97 77.63
C PHE A 51 96.66 53.06 78.67
N SER A 52 95.60 53.76 79.11
CA SER A 52 95.72 54.81 80.13
C SER A 52 96.21 54.25 81.47
N ALA A 53 95.70 53.08 81.88
CA ALA A 53 96.14 52.40 83.10
C ALA A 53 97.60 51.95 83.01
N PHE A 54 98.02 51.37 81.87
CA PHE A 54 99.40 50.98 81.62
C PHE A 54 100.34 52.19 81.64
N TRP A 55 99.95 53.29 81.00
CA TRP A 55 100.77 54.50 80.92
C TRP A 55 100.94 55.19 82.27
N ALA A 56 99.84 55.36 83.01
CA ALA A 56 99.87 55.91 84.36
C ALA A 56 100.73 55.03 85.29
N GLY A 57 100.57 53.70 85.19
CA GLY A 57 101.41 52.74 85.93
C GLY A 57 102.90 52.85 85.55
N GLY A 58 103.21 53.05 84.27
CA GLY A 58 104.58 53.23 83.79
C GLY A 58 105.28 54.47 84.36
N ILE A 59 104.57 55.60 84.45
CA ILE A 59 105.13 56.83 85.05
C ILE A 59 105.35 56.63 86.55
N VAL A 60 104.38 56.04 87.26
CA VAL A 60 104.54 55.74 88.69
C VAL A 60 105.75 54.82 88.92
N ALA A 61 105.89 53.76 88.11
CA ALA A 61 107.03 52.85 88.19
C ALA A 61 108.37 53.55 87.90
N TYR A 62 108.43 54.42 86.89
CA TYR A 62 109.62 55.20 86.55
C TYR A 62 110.04 56.14 87.68
N VAL A 63 109.08 56.89 88.24
CA VAL A 63 109.34 57.83 89.34
C VAL A 63 109.83 57.08 90.59
N VAL A 64 109.18 55.97 90.95
CA VAL A 64 109.59 55.14 92.10
C VAL A 64 110.97 54.52 91.90
N GLY A 65 111.27 54.07 90.67
CA GLY A 65 112.56 53.47 90.34
C GLY A 65 113.72 54.48 90.36
N TYR A 66 113.50 55.69 89.84
CA TYR A 66 114.54 56.71 89.75
C TYR A 66 114.80 57.43 91.08
N TYR A 67 113.76 57.82 91.81
CA TYR A 67 113.87 58.59 93.06
C TYR A 67 113.91 57.73 94.32
N GLY A 68 113.52 56.46 94.23
CA GLY A 68 113.37 55.56 95.37
C GLY A 68 112.07 55.80 96.13
N LYS A 69 111.51 54.73 96.73
CA LYS A 69 110.18 54.74 97.39
C LYS A 69 110.04 55.82 98.47
N ALA A 70 111.11 56.10 99.21
CA ALA A 70 111.11 57.06 100.32
C ALA A 70 111.08 58.53 99.86
N SER A 71 111.64 58.83 98.68
CA SER A 71 111.73 60.20 98.16
C SER A 71 110.47 60.64 97.42
N PHE A 72 109.57 59.71 97.07
CA PHE A 72 108.29 60.02 96.42
C PHE A 72 107.41 60.94 97.28
N ALA A 73 107.43 60.77 98.61
CA ALA A 73 106.64 61.57 99.53
C ALA A 73 107.18 63.00 99.71
N ASN A 74 108.45 63.26 99.40
CA ASN A 74 109.12 64.55 99.59
C ASN A 74 109.38 65.30 98.27
N LEU A 75 108.69 64.93 97.19
CA LEU A 75 108.88 65.54 95.89
C LEU A 75 108.35 67.00 95.91
N PRO A 76 109.12 67.99 95.42
CA PRO A 76 108.65 69.37 95.34
C PRO A 76 107.40 69.48 94.48
N TRP A 77 106.46 70.37 94.85
CA TRP A 77 105.17 70.56 94.17
C TRP A 77 105.28 70.79 92.65
N THR A 78 106.38 71.39 92.18
CA THR A 78 106.67 71.56 90.75
C THR A 78 106.91 70.23 90.02
N GLY A 79 107.59 69.27 90.66
CA GLY A 79 107.81 67.94 90.12
C GLY A 79 106.50 67.15 90.03
N VAL A 80 105.65 67.23 91.06
CA VAL A 80 104.32 66.59 91.07
C VAL A 80 103.47 67.11 89.91
N GLY A 81 103.47 68.43 89.66
CA GLY A 81 102.75 69.03 88.53
C GLY A 81 103.23 68.54 87.16
N LEU A 82 104.55 68.41 86.97
CA LEU A 82 105.11 67.92 85.71
C LEU A 82 104.77 66.46 85.45
N PHE A 83 104.89 65.58 86.46
CA PHE A 83 104.52 64.17 86.32
C PHE A 83 103.01 63.97 86.14
N ALA A 84 102.20 64.75 86.84
CA ALA A 84 100.75 64.75 86.65
C ALA A 84 100.38 65.18 85.22
N ALA A 85 100.98 66.25 84.70
CA ALA A 85 100.77 66.68 83.32
C ALA A 85 101.24 65.61 82.31
N ALA A 86 102.42 65.00 82.54
CA ALA A 86 102.95 63.95 81.69
C ALA A 86 102.09 62.66 81.68
N ALA A 87 101.41 62.35 82.80
CA ALA A 87 100.48 61.22 82.89
C ALA A 87 99.11 61.53 82.28
N PHE A 88 98.63 62.76 82.46
CA PHE A 88 97.28 63.14 82.06
C PHE A 88 97.16 63.39 80.56
N VAL A 89 98.14 64.06 79.94
CA VAL A 89 98.08 64.42 78.50
C VAL A 89 97.88 63.20 77.59
N PRO A 90 98.63 62.09 77.72
CA PRO A 90 98.45 60.93 76.85
C PRO A 90 97.14 60.19 77.11
N SER A 91 96.68 60.16 78.37
CA SER A 91 95.42 59.54 78.77
C SER A 91 94.23 60.27 78.15
N VAL A 92 94.22 61.61 78.19
CA VAL A 92 93.17 62.42 77.54
C VAL A 92 93.18 62.23 76.03
N MET A 93 94.36 62.15 75.41
CA MET A 93 94.47 61.97 73.97
C MET A 93 93.92 60.61 73.51
N ALA A 94 94.18 59.54 74.28
CA ALA A 94 93.60 58.22 74.01
C ALA A 94 92.06 58.22 74.12
N TRP A 95 91.52 58.88 75.14
CA TRP A 95 90.07 59.05 75.30
C TRP A 95 89.45 59.89 74.18
N PHE A 96 90.12 60.95 73.74
CA PHE A 96 89.68 61.77 72.62
C PHE A 96 89.60 60.96 71.31
N MET A 97 90.59 60.11 71.06
CA MET A 97 90.61 59.24 69.87
C MET A 97 89.46 58.22 69.88
N ALA A 98 89.13 57.65 71.05
CA ALA A 98 87.99 56.76 71.21
C ALA A 98 86.65 57.46 70.93
N LEU A 99 86.48 58.69 71.42
CA LEU A 99 85.29 59.52 71.14
C LEU A 99 85.18 59.89 69.67
N MET A 100 86.28 60.28 69.03
CA MET A 100 86.29 60.67 67.61
C MET A 100 85.99 59.49 66.68
N GLN A 101 86.44 58.28 67.04
CA GLN A 101 86.06 57.07 66.32
C GLN A 101 84.55 56.79 66.41
N ARG A 102 83.92 57.06 67.55
CA ARG A 102 82.46 56.89 67.73
C ARG A 102 81.69 57.84 66.81
N GLU A 103 82.09 59.11 66.74
CA GLU A 103 81.43 60.12 65.89
C GLU A 103 81.70 59.91 64.40
N ALA A 104 82.94 59.59 64.01
CA ALA A 104 83.29 59.32 62.62
C ALA A 104 82.53 58.11 62.04
N ARG A 105 82.23 57.11 62.87
CA ARG A 105 81.42 55.96 62.46
C ARG A 105 79.95 56.33 62.26
N LEU A 106 79.41 57.26 63.04
CA LEU A 106 78.04 57.74 62.90
C LEU A 106 77.85 58.49 61.57
N LEU A 107 78.79 59.39 61.23
CA LEU A 107 78.74 60.14 59.96
C LEU A 107 78.91 59.22 58.74
N ARG A 108 79.80 58.22 58.78
CA ARG A 108 79.99 57.27 57.67
C ARG A 108 78.73 56.49 57.33
N ARG A 109 77.93 56.12 58.33
CA ARG A 109 76.65 55.41 58.10
C ARG A 109 75.63 56.33 57.42
N GLN A 110 75.58 57.60 57.82
CA GLN A 110 74.67 58.59 57.23
C GLN A 110 75.07 58.95 55.78
N THR A 111 76.36 59.11 55.48
CA THR A 111 76.84 59.37 54.11
C THR A 111 76.58 58.19 53.16
N ASN A 112 76.76 56.95 53.62
CA ASN A 112 76.48 55.78 52.80
C ASN A 112 74.99 55.58 52.51
N ALA A 113 74.10 56.03 53.40
CA ALA A 113 72.66 56.06 53.13
C ALA A 113 72.31 57.14 52.10
N LEU A 114 72.95 58.31 52.18
CA LEU A 114 72.78 59.39 51.20
C LEU A 114 73.30 59.04 49.80
N ILE A 115 74.43 58.33 49.69
CA ILE A 115 74.96 57.88 48.39
C ILE A 115 74.01 56.89 47.73
N ARG A 116 73.43 55.93 48.48
CA ARG A 116 72.45 54.99 47.93
C ARG A 116 71.15 55.68 47.50
N ALA A 117 70.68 56.67 48.26
CA ALA A 117 69.52 57.47 47.88
C ALA A 117 69.79 58.31 46.62
N ALA A 118 70.99 58.89 46.49
CA ALA A 118 71.41 59.65 45.32
C ALA A 118 71.56 58.78 44.06
N GLU A 119 72.06 57.55 44.17
CA GLU A 119 72.10 56.59 43.06
C GLU A 119 70.70 56.20 42.56
N SER A 120 69.72 56.10 43.46
CA SER A 120 68.33 55.82 43.09
C SER A 120 67.64 56.96 42.34
N LEU A 121 68.02 58.22 42.64
CA LEU A 121 67.52 59.41 41.97
C LEU A 121 68.23 59.69 40.63
N SER A 122 69.43 59.13 40.41
CA SER A 122 70.21 59.27 39.18
C SER A 122 69.97 58.14 38.15
N LYS A 123 68.98 57.27 38.35
CA LYS A 123 68.43 56.40 37.28
C LYS A 123 67.13 56.99 36.70
N PRO A 124 67.17 57.98 35.80
CA PRO A 124 65.99 58.37 35.04
C PRO A 124 65.81 57.45 33.82
N ASN A 125 64.54 57.25 33.41
CA ASN A 125 64.07 56.88 32.06
C ASN A 125 64.22 55.44 31.52
N ASP A 126 65.16 54.62 31.99
CA ASP A 126 65.43 53.34 31.31
C ASP A 126 64.28 52.31 31.45
N THR A 127 63.57 52.31 32.58
CA THR A 127 62.42 51.41 32.83
C THR A 127 61.15 51.86 32.09
N ALA A 128 60.90 53.17 32.00
CA ALA A 128 59.74 53.72 31.28
C ALA A 128 59.90 53.58 29.76
N ALA A 129 61.10 53.84 29.22
CA ALA A 129 61.41 53.62 27.82
C ALA A 129 61.31 52.13 27.42
N LYS A 130 61.77 51.21 28.29
CA LYS A 130 61.59 49.76 28.10
C LYS A 130 60.12 49.36 28.12
N GLY A 131 59.32 49.93 29.02
CA GLY A 131 57.87 49.71 29.11
C GLY A 131 57.13 50.17 27.84
N VAL A 132 57.38 51.39 27.37
CA VAL A 132 56.79 51.93 26.13
C VAL A 132 57.23 51.12 24.90
N ALA A 133 58.51 50.76 24.81
CA ALA A 133 59.01 49.94 23.71
C ALA A 133 58.42 48.51 23.73
N GLN A 134 58.21 47.93 24.91
CA GLN A 134 57.57 46.62 25.06
C GLN A 134 56.08 46.67 24.72
N LEU A 135 55.37 47.70 25.17
CA LEU A 135 53.98 47.94 24.80
C LEU A 135 53.85 48.17 23.29
N GLY A 136 54.72 48.97 22.68
CA GLY A 136 54.75 49.18 21.23
C GLY A 136 55.00 47.89 20.44
N ARG A 137 55.91 47.01 20.91
CA ARG A 137 56.12 45.68 20.30
C ARG A 137 54.90 44.77 20.48
N SER A 138 54.24 44.83 21.64
CA SER A 138 53.03 44.04 21.91
C SER A 138 51.87 44.51 21.03
N ILE A 139 51.63 45.81 20.95
CA ILE A 139 50.61 46.41 20.09
C ILE A 139 50.91 46.09 18.63
N ARG A 140 52.17 46.15 18.19
CA ARG A 140 52.52 45.77 16.81
C ARG A 140 52.25 44.29 16.53
N LYS A 141 52.58 43.40 17.47
CA LYS A 141 52.25 41.97 17.34
C LYS A 141 50.75 41.72 17.36
N GLU A 142 49.99 42.48 18.15
CA GLU A 142 48.53 42.38 18.21
C GLU A 142 47.90 42.91 16.92
N LEU A 143 48.38 44.04 16.40
CA LEU A 143 47.93 44.60 15.12
C LEU A 143 48.25 43.68 13.95
N GLU A 144 49.40 43.03 13.94
CA GLU A 144 49.73 42.03 12.92
C GLU A 144 48.80 40.81 13.00
N GLN A 145 48.48 40.36 14.22
CA GLN A 145 47.49 39.30 14.44
C GLN A 145 46.09 39.73 14.01
N ILE A 146 45.67 40.96 14.29
CA ILE A 146 44.38 41.51 13.86
C ILE A 146 44.36 41.64 12.34
N ASN A 147 45.42 42.15 11.71
CA ASN A 147 45.48 42.27 10.26
C ASN A 147 45.38 40.89 9.60
N SER A 148 46.15 39.92 10.08
CA SER A 148 46.04 38.53 9.61
C SER A 148 44.65 37.94 9.87
N ALA A 149 44.01 38.25 11.01
CA ALA A 149 42.66 37.81 11.30
C ALA A 149 41.61 38.45 10.37
N VAL A 150 41.78 39.73 10.01
CA VAL A 150 40.92 40.47 9.07
C VAL A 150 41.09 39.95 7.65
N GLU A 151 42.32 39.76 7.19
CA GLU A 151 42.61 39.16 5.88
C GLU A 151 42.00 37.75 5.77
N ASN A 152 42.15 36.93 6.83
CA ASN A 152 41.51 35.61 6.91
C ASN A 152 39.98 35.70 6.93
N ALA A 153 39.40 36.66 7.66
CA ALA A 153 37.96 36.87 7.69
C ALA A 153 37.42 37.34 6.33
N GLN A 154 38.15 38.22 5.64
CA GLN A 154 37.82 38.68 4.30
C GLN A 154 37.88 37.53 3.30
N ALA A 155 38.92 36.70 3.33
CA ALA A 155 39.01 35.51 2.48
C ALA A 155 37.83 34.55 2.70
N ARG A 156 37.44 34.33 3.97
CA ARG A 156 36.27 33.51 4.32
C ARG A 156 34.96 34.13 3.85
N LEU A 157 34.79 35.44 3.96
CA LEU A 157 33.61 36.16 3.48
C LEU A 157 33.49 36.09 1.96
N THR A 158 34.60 36.25 1.23
CA THR A 158 34.62 36.08 -0.23
C THR A 158 34.24 34.66 -0.62
N ALA A 159 34.81 33.65 0.04
CA ALA A 159 34.45 32.25 -0.19
C ALA A 159 32.96 31.97 0.11
N LEU A 160 32.41 32.59 1.16
CA LEU A 160 30.99 32.49 1.49
C LEU A 160 30.09 33.18 0.45
N HIS A 161 30.50 34.35 -0.06
CA HIS A 161 29.79 35.05 -1.13
C HIS A 161 29.81 34.25 -2.44
N GLU A 162 30.94 33.69 -2.83
CA GLU A 162 31.06 32.84 -4.02
C GLU A 162 30.19 31.59 -3.89
N SER A 163 30.28 30.89 -2.75
CA SER A 163 29.42 29.72 -2.50
C SER A 163 27.94 30.09 -2.43
N GLY A 164 27.60 31.23 -1.82
CA GLY A 164 26.24 31.75 -1.76
C GLY A 164 25.69 32.11 -3.13
N ALA A 165 26.50 32.72 -4.00
CA ALA A 165 26.13 33.02 -5.37
C ALA A 165 25.91 31.75 -6.20
N GLU A 166 26.77 30.74 -6.04
CA GLU A 166 26.61 29.44 -6.71
C GLU A 166 25.34 28.73 -6.24
N GLN A 167 25.09 28.70 -4.93
CA GLN A 167 23.88 28.12 -4.33
C GLN A 167 22.62 28.87 -4.79
N LEU A 168 22.66 30.20 -4.85
CA LEU A 168 21.56 31.01 -5.36
C LEU A 168 21.30 30.71 -6.84
N GLN A 169 22.34 30.64 -7.67
CA GLN A 169 22.19 30.31 -9.09
C GLN A 169 21.68 28.88 -9.29
N ALA A 170 22.06 27.93 -8.44
CA ALA A 170 21.51 26.58 -8.43
C ALA A 170 20.02 26.59 -8.02
N LEU A 171 19.66 27.39 -7.02
CA LEU A 171 18.29 27.56 -6.57
C LEU A 171 17.41 28.21 -7.65
N GLU A 172 17.89 29.26 -8.32
CA GLU A 172 17.19 29.92 -9.43
C GLU A 172 16.99 28.97 -10.61
N ARG A 173 18.01 28.19 -10.96
CA ARG A 173 17.89 27.14 -11.98
C ARG A 173 16.87 26.08 -11.60
N SER A 174 16.90 25.61 -10.35
CA SER A 174 15.93 24.63 -9.84
C SER A 174 14.51 25.19 -9.82
N ALA A 175 14.34 26.45 -9.42
CA ALA A 175 13.05 27.14 -9.42
C ALA A 175 12.51 27.34 -10.85
N ALA A 176 13.37 27.69 -11.81
CA ALA A 176 13.00 27.79 -13.22
C ALA A 176 12.55 26.43 -13.79
N GLN A 177 13.30 25.36 -13.50
CA GLN A 177 12.90 23.99 -13.88
C GLN A 177 11.60 23.54 -13.21
N ALA A 178 11.38 23.91 -11.96
CA ALA A 178 10.14 23.60 -11.25
C ALA A 178 8.94 24.33 -11.89
N ARG A 179 9.09 25.60 -12.26
CA ARG A 179 8.06 26.36 -12.99
C ARG A 179 7.74 25.71 -14.33
N ASP A 180 8.75 25.37 -15.14
CA ASP A 180 8.56 24.70 -16.42
C ASP A 180 7.84 23.34 -16.29
N ARG A 181 8.18 22.56 -15.25
CA ARG A 181 7.46 21.31 -14.94
C ARG A 181 6.02 21.54 -14.53
N VAL A 182 5.74 22.57 -13.75
CA VAL A 182 4.36 22.94 -13.34
C VAL A 182 3.56 23.39 -14.56
N ASP A 183 4.12 24.23 -15.42
CA ASP A 183 3.45 24.71 -16.64
C ASP A 183 3.19 23.55 -17.61
N THR A 184 4.17 22.65 -17.80
CA THR A 184 4.00 21.43 -18.59
C THR A 184 2.94 20.51 -17.99
N ALA A 185 2.93 20.32 -16.67
CA ALA A 185 1.91 19.52 -15.99
C ALA A 185 0.51 20.14 -16.15
N ALA A 186 0.39 21.46 -16.04
CA ALA A 186 -0.86 22.18 -16.24
C ALA A 186 -1.37 22.04 -17.68
N GLN A 187 -0.48 22.17 -18.68
CA GLN A 187 -0.83 21.95 -20.09
C GLN A 187 -1.29 20.51 -20.34
N ARG A 188 -0.60 19.51 -19.79
CA ARG A 188 -0.98 18.10 -19.90
C ARG A 188 -2.33 17.83 -19.26
N LEU A 189 -2.58 18.35 -18.05
CA LEU A 189 -3.88 18.23 -17.38
C LEU A 189 -5.00 18.92 -18.17
N GLY A 190 -4.72 20.08 -18.78
CA GLY A 190 -5.66 20.74 -19.69
C GLY A 190 -6.00 19.87 -20.90
N ALA A 191 -5.00 19.31 -21.58
CA ALA A 191 -5.20 18.40 -22.71
C ALA A 191 -5.93 17.11 -22.31
N GLU A 192 -5.63 16.55 -21.13
CA GLU A 192 -6.32 15.38 -20.58
C GLU A 192 -7.79 15.69 -20.29
N ARG A 193 -8.08 16.86 -19.71
CA ARG A 193 -9.44 17.34 -19.46
C ARG A 193 -10.23 17.49 -20.76
N ASP A 194 -9.63 18.07 -21.79
CA ASP A 194 -10.31 18.26 -23.08
C ASP A 194 -10.57 16.93 -23.80
N LYS A 195 -9.65 15.96 -23.68
CA LYS A 195 -9.86 14.57 -24.14
C LYS A 195 -10.97 13.88 -23.35
N LEU A 196 -10.99 14.01 -22.03
CA LEU A 196 -12.03 13.44 -21.17
C LEU A 196 -13.41 14.05 -21.49
N GLN A 197 -13.48 15.35 -21.77
CA GLN A 197 -14.71 16.00 -22.20
C GLN A 197 -15.18 15.45 -23.56
N THR A 198 -14.27 15.33 -24.52
CA THR A 198 -14.57 14.74 -25.84
C THR A 198 -15.05 13.30 -25.71
N PHE A 199 -14.38 12.51 -24.86
CA PHE A 199 -14.77 11.13 -24.58
C PHE A 199 -16.13 11.04 -23.90
N ALA A 200 -16.41 11.91 -22.92
CA ALA A 200 -17.71 11.97 -22.25
C ALA A 200 -18.84 12.32 -23.23
N SER A 201 -18.63 13.30 -24.13
CA SER A 201 -19.60 13.62 -25.18
C SER A 201 -19.80 12.46 -26.15
N ALA A 202 -18.72 11.82 -26.63
CA ALA A 202 -18.82 10.66 -27.50
C ALA A 202 -19.53 9.47 -26.83
N LEU A 203 -19.33 9.29 -25.52
CA LEU A 203 -20.03 8.27 -24.74
C LEU A 203 -21.52 8.59 -24.60
N ASP A 204 -21.88 9.86 -24.37
CA ASP A 204 -23.27 10.32 -24.29
C ASP A 204 -24.00 10.10 -25.63
N ASP A 205 -23.36 10.45 -26.75
CA ASP A 205 -23.86 10.19 -28.10
C ASP A 205 -24.05 8.68 -28.33
N ALA A 206 -23.06 7.86 -27.94
CA ALA A 206 -23.12 6.41 -28.08
C ALA A 206 -24.23 5.79 -27.22
N VAL A 207 -24.44 6.27 -25.99
CA VAL A 207 -25.51 5.81 -25.10
C VAL A 207 -26.88 6.20 -25.65
N THR A 208 -27.03 7.43 -26.14
CA THR A 208 -28.27 7.90 -26.75
C THR A 208 -28.61 7.07 -27.98
N SER A 209 -27.65 6.88 -28.90
CA SER A 209 -27.84 6.04 -30.08
C SER A 209 -28.12 4.57 -29.74
N ALA A 210 -27.46 4.02 -28.72
CA ALA A 210 -27.74 2.66 -28.25
C ALA A 210 -29.15 2.56 -27.65
N GLY A 211 -29.61 3.58 -26.92
CA GLY A 211 -30.97 3.67 -26.38
C GLY A 211 -32.03 3.72 -27.47
N GLU A 212 -31.84 4.55 -28.50
CA GLU A 212 -32.73 4.64 -29.66
C GLU A 212 -32.80 3.31 -30.42
N ASN A 213 -31.65 2.70 -30.71
CA ASN A 213 -31.58 1.40 -31.37
C ASN A 213 -32.24 0.29 -30.55
N LEU A 214 -32.07 0.30 -29.22
CA LEU A 214 -32.71 -0.66 -28.34
C LEU A 214 -34.23 -0.47 -28.32
N SER A 215 -34.71 0.78 -28.26
CA SER A 215 -36.14 1.07 -28.32
C SER A 215 -36.75 0.59 -29.64
N ALA A 216 -36.09 0.88 -30.77
CA ALA A 216 -36.52 0.42 -32.09
C ALA A 216 -36.59 -1.13 -32.15
N ARG A 217 -35.55 -1.82 -31.65
CA ARG A 217 -35.54 -3.30 -31.59
C ARG A 217 -36.64 -3.86 -30.69
N VAL A 218 -36.96 -3.20 -29.58
CA VAL A 218 -38.05 -3.61 -28.69
C VAL A 218 -39.40 -3.44 -29.39
N ASP A 219 -39.60 -2.35 -30.12
CA ASP A 219 -40.85 -2.12 -30.84
C ASP A 219 -41.00 -3.06 -32.05
N ASP A 220 -39.92 -3.35 -32.78
CA ASP A 220 -39.88 -4.39 -33.80
C ASP A 220 -40.20 -5.78 -33.20
N ALA A 221 -39.63 -6.11 -32.05
CA ALA A 221 -39.91 -7.36 -31.35
C ALA A 221 -41.38 -7.46 -30.91
N LYS A 222 -41.98 -6.36 -30.42
CA LYS A 222 -43.41 -6.31 -30.11
C LYS A 222 -44.27 -6.49 -31.36
N ALA A 223 -43.90 -5.84 -32.47
CA ALA A 223 -44.62 -5.97 -33.74
C ALA A 223 -44.56 -7.40 -34.28
N ALA A 224 -43.38 -8.03 -34.24
CA ALA A 224 -43.18 -9.42 -34.61
C ALA A 224 -43.97 -10.37 -33.71
N ALA A 225 -43.97 -10.16 -32.39
CA ALA A 225 -44.74 -10.95 -31.44
C ALA A 225 -46.26 -10.83 -31.69
N LYS A 226 -46.74 -9.62 -31.97
CA LYS A 226 -48.15 -9.39 -32.33
C LYS A 226 -48.52 -10.10 -33.63
N ALA A 227 -47.70 -9.98 -34.67
CA ALA A 227 -47.91 -10.67 -35.94
C ALA A 227 -47.92 -12.19 -35.78
N ALA A 228 -47.01 -12.74 -34.95
CA ALA A 228 -47.00 -14.17 -34.62
C ALA A 228 -48.27 -14.61 -33.89
N ALA A 229 -48.73 -13.82 -32.91
CA ALA A 229 -49.96 -14.10 -32.17
C ALA A 229 -51.21 -14.06 -33.08
N GLU A 230 -51.28 -13.10 -34.00
CA GLU A 230 -52.34 -13.01 -35.01
C GLU A 230 -52.29 -14.19 -35.99
N GLY A 231 -51.10 -14.59 -36.43
CA GLY A 231 -50.89 -15.77 -37.27
C GLY A 231 -51.36 -17.06 -36.59
N LEU A 232 -50.96 -17.29 -35.34
CA LEU A 232 -51.41 -18.41 -34.51
C LEU A 232 -52.94 -18.44 -34.35
N LYS A 233 -53.57 -17.28 -34.15
CA LYS A 233 -55.02 -17.17 -34.05
C LYS A 233 -55.71 -17.48 -35.38
N GLY A 234 -55.13 -17.04 -36.49
CA GLY A 234 -55.61 -17.37 -37.85
C GLY A 234 -55.51 -18.87 -38.14
N GLU A 235 -54.39 -19.49 -37.77
CA GLU A 235 -54.16 -20.92 -37.94
C GLU A 235 -55.10 -21.76 -37.05
N GLN A 236 -55.32 -21.34 -35.80
CA GLN A 236 -56.34 -21.97 -34.93
C GLN A 236 -57.75 -21.87 -35.51
N ALA A 237 -58.12 -20.73 -36.11
CA ALA A 237 -59.41 -20.58 -36.77
C ALA A 237 -59.52 -21.49 -38.01
N ALA A 238 -58.44 -21.61 -38.80
CA ALA A 238 -58.39 -22.51 -39.95
C ALA A 238 -58.51 -23.99 -39.54
N ILE A 239 -57.82 -24.39 -38.47
CA ILE A 239 -57.94 -25.74 -37.88
C ILE A 239 -59.37 -25.99 -37.39
N GLY A 240 -59.99 -25.02 -36.70
CA GLY A 240 -61.38 -25.11 -36.26
C GLY A 240 -62.35 -25.30 -37.43
N ALA A 241 -62.18 -24.54 -38.51
CA ALA A 241 -62.98 -24.69 -39.73
C ALA A 241 -62.75 -26.04 -40.42
N LEU A 242 -61.51 -26.54 -40.44
CA LEU A 242 -61.18 -27.84 -41.00
C LEU A 242 -61.84 -28.97 -40.20
N LEU A 243 -61.78 -28.93 -38.86
CA LEU A 243 -62.46 -29.89 -37.98
C LEU A 243 -63.97 -29.91 -38.23
N GLU A 244 -64.60 -28.74 -38.36
CA GLU A 244 -66.03 -28.66 -38.66
C GLU A 244 -66.35 -29.28 -40.02
N SER A 245 -65.54 -29.00 -41.04
CA SER A 245 -65.69 -29.61 -42.38
C SER A 245 -65.52 -31.13 -42.36
N VAL A 246 -64.56 -31.63 -41.58
CA VAL A 246 -64.29 -33.07 -41.43
C VAL A 246 -65.46 -33.74 -40.70
N ASN A 247 -65.98 -33.10 -39.64
CA ASN A 247 -67.13 -33.59 -38.92
C ASN A 247 -68.40 -33.61 -39.79
N ALA A 248 -68.64 -32.55 -40.57
CA ALA A 248 -69.73 -32.50 -41.54
C ALA A 248 -69.59 -33.57 -42.63
N ALA A 249 -68.39 -33.76 -43.18
CA ALA A 249 -68.12 -34.80 -44.17
C ALA A 249 -68.29 -36.21 -43.58
N ALA A 250 -67.85 -36.45 -42.35
CA ALA A 250 -68.02 -37.70 -41.64
C ALA A 250 -69.50 -38.00 -41.37
N SER A 251 -70.28 -37.00 -40.95
CA SER A 251 -71.73 -37.12 -40.75
C SER A 251 -72.46 -37.45 -42.06
N ALA A 252 -72.13 -36.75 -43.14
CA ALA A 252 -72.69 -37.02 -44.47
C ALA A 252 -72.30 -38.42 -44.97
N ALA A 253 -71.07 -38.86 -44.74
CA ALA A 253 -70.62 -40.21 -45.07
C ALA A 253 -71.37 -41.28 -44.27
N ALA A 254 -71.56 -41.06 -42.96
CA ALA A 254 -72.35 -41.95 -42.10
C ALA A 254 -73.82 -42.05 -42.53
N GLN A 255 -74.44 -40.91 -42.90
CA GLN A 255 -75.80 -40.89 -43.45
C GLN A 255 -75.90 -41.68 -44.76
N ARG A 256 -74.99 -41.45 -45.71
CA ARG A 256 -74.94 -42.21 -46.98
C ARG A 256 -74.72 -43.70 -46.74
N ALA A 257 -73.85 -44.07 -45.81
CA ALA A 257 -73.63 -45.47 -45.45
C ALA A 257 -74.90 -46.11 -44.85
N ALA A 258 -75.64 -45.37 -44.01
CA ALA A 258 -76.91 -45.84 -43.46
C ALA A 258 -78.01 -45.97 -44.53
N GLU A 259 -78.06 -45.05 -45.50
CA GLU A 259 -78.97 -45.15 -46.65
C GLU A 259 -78.64 -46.35 -47.54
N MET A 260 -77.35 -46.54 -47.86
CA MET A 260 -76.87 -47.71 -48.59
C MET A 260 -77.23 -49.01 -47.87
N ALA A 261 -77.04 -49.07 -46.55
CA ALA A 261 -77.41 -50.25 -45.76
C ALA A 261 -78.91 -50.55 -45.85
N LYS A 262 -79.77 -49.52 -45.83
CA LYS A 262 -81.22 -49.67 -46.01
C LYS A 262 -81.59 -50.14 -47.43
N GLU A 263 -80.89 -49.64 -48.45
CA GLU A 263 -81.14 -50.09 -49.82
C GLU A 263 -80.71 -51.54 -50.03
N VAL A 264 -79.54 -51.93 -49.50
CA VAL A 264 -79.08 -53.32 -49.50
C VAL A 264 -80.06 -54.22 -48.76
N ASP A 265 -80.61 -53.81 -47.61
CA ASP A 265 -81.62 -54.58 -46.88
C ASP A 265 -82.92 -54.74 -47.70
N ARG A 266 -83.38 -53.69 -48.38
CA ARG A 266 -84.53 -53.77 -49.30
C ARG A 266 -84.26 -54.68 -50.49
N GLU A 267 -83.06 -54.63 -51.04
CA GLU A 267 -82.68 -55.46 -52.18
C GLU A 267 -82.55 -56.94 -51.77
N ALA A 268 -82.02 -57.22 -50.58
CA ALA A 268 -82.05 -58.54 -49.97
C ALA A 268 -83.49 -59.06 -49.77
N GLN A 269 -84.39 -58.24 -49.21
CA GLN A 269 -85.80 -58.62 -49.04
C GLN A 269 -86.52 -58.87 -50.38
N LYS A 270 -86.24 -58.06 -51.41
CA LYS A 270 -86.76 -58.30 -52.77
C LYS A 270 -86.22 -59.60 -53.35
N LEU A 271 -84.94 -59.91 -53.13
CA LEU A 271 -84.31 -61.15 -53.58
C LEU A 271 -84.91 -62.37 -52.87
N ASP A 272 -85.17 -62.28 -51.56
CA ASP A 272 -85.85 -63.33 -50.79
C ASP A 272 -87.27 -63.54 -51.30
N ALA A 273 -88.07 -62.47 -51.46
CA ALA A 273 -89.42 -62.57 -52.00
C ALA A 273 -89.44 -63.13 -53.45
N ALA A 274 -88.48 -62.73 -54.28
CA ALA A 274 -88.31 -63.29 -55.62
C ALA A 274 -87.93 -64.77 -55.57
N SER A 275 -87.09 -65.18 -54.61
CA SER A 275 -86.69 -66.57 -54.39
C SER A 275 -87.87 -67.42 -53.93
N GLU A 276 -88.68 -66.93 -52.98
CA GLU A 276 -89.92 -67.58 -52.56
C GLU A 276 -90.93 -67.69 -53.70
N ALA A 277 -91.12 -66.63 -54.48
CA ALA A 277 -91.99 -66.65 -55.66
C ALA A 277 -91.48 -67.62 -56.74
N ALA A 278 -90.17 -67.69 -56.95
CA ALA A 278 -89.55 -68.65 -57.86
C ALA A 278 -89.74 -70.10 -57.35
N ALA A 279 -89.58 -70.34 -56.05
CA ALA A 279 -89.86 -71.64 -55.43
C ALA A 279 -91.34 -72.02 -55.58
N ALA A 280 -92.27 -71.11 -55.31
CA ALA A 280 -93.71 -71.34 -55.49
C ALA A 280 -94.10 -71.60 -56.96
N ARG A 281 -93.50 -70.88 -57.91
CA ARG A 281 -93.67 -71.16 -59.35
C ARG A 281 -93.11 -72.52 -59.74
N SER A 282 -91.96 -72.90 -59.19
CA SER A 282 -91.38 -74.23 -59.42
C SER A 282 -92.33 -75.32 -58.94
N GLU A 283 -92.86 -75.20 -57.72
CA GLU A 283 -93.85 -76.12 -57.15
C GLU A 283 -95.14 -76.17 -58.00
N GLN A 284 -95.65 -75.03 -58.46
CA GLN A 284 -96.82 -74.97 -59.34
C GLN A 284 -96.56 -75.67 -60.69
N VAL A 285 -95.37 -75.51 -61.26
CA VAL A 285 -94.95 -76.18 -62.49
C VAL A 285 -94.84 -77.69 -62.27
N ILE A 286 -94.28 -78.14 -61.14
CA ILE A 286 -94.24 -79.56 -60.75
C ILE A 286 -95.67 -80.11 -60.66
N GLN A 287 -96.56 -79.47 -59.90
CA GLN A 287 -97.96 -79.91 -59.79
C GLN A 287 -98.70 -79.89 -61.14
N ARG A 288 -98.42 -78.92 -62.02
CA ARG A 288 -98.97 -78.91 -63.38
C ARG A 288 -98.43 -80.09 -64.18
N HIS A 289 -97.13 -80.38 -64.12
CA HIS A 289 -96.56 -81.54 -64.77
C HIS A 289 -97.14 -82.84 -64.22
N GLU A 290 -97.36 -82.97 -62.92
CA GLU A 290 -98.04 -84.13 -62.33
C GLU A 290 -99.48 -84.28 -62.82
N ARG A 291 -100.26 -83.19 -62.86
CA ARG A 291 -101.62 -83.21 -63.45
C ARG A 291 -101.61 -83.57 -64.93
N HIS A 292 -100.66 -83.03 -65.71
CA HIS A 292 -100.47 -83.36 -67.13
C HIS A 292 -100.11 -84.84 -67.31
N ARG A 293 -99.23 -85.38 -66.46
CA ARG A 293 -98.90 -86.82 -66.46
C ARG A 293 -100.12 -87.66 -66.13
N ALA A 294 -100.87 -87.31 -65.08
CA ALA A 294 -102.10 -88.01 -64.71
C ALA A 294 -103.16 -87.98 -65.83
N ALA A 295 -103.39 -86.81 -66.44
CA ALA A 295 -104.31 -86.67 -67.58
C ALA A 295 -103.84 -87.47 -68.81
N LEU A 296 -102.54 -87.47 -69.13
CA LEU A 296 -101.99 -88.30 -70.19
C LEU A 296 -102.18 -89.79 -69.89
N THR A 297 -101.93 -90.24 -68.65
CA THR A 297 -102.20 -91.61 -68.22
C THR A 297 -103.67 -91.97 -68.38
N GLU A 298 -104.60 -91.10 -67.98
CA GLU A 298 -106.05 -91.30 -68.17
C GLU A 298 -106.42 -91.38 -69.66
N THR A 299 -105.90 -90.50 -70.51
CA THR A 299 -106.16 -90.58 -71.96
C THR A 299 -105.56 -91.84 -72.60
N LEU A 300 -104.40 -92.30 -72.12
CA LEU A 300 -103.80 -93.57 -72.55
C LEU A 300 -104.67 -94.76 -72.12
N ASP A 301 -105.20 -94.76 -70.91
CA ASP A 301 -106.13 -95.77 -70.43
C ASP A 301 -107.46 -95.74 -71.21
N ARG A 302 -107.96 -94.55 -71.55
CA ARG A 302 -109.16 -94.39 -72.40
C ARG A 302 -108.94 -94.87 -73.82
N LEU A 303 -107.82 -94.52 -74.44
CA LEU A 303 -107.43 -95.02 -75.76
C LEU A 303 -107.29 -96.54 -75.75
N LYS A 304 -106.73 -97.10 -74.68
CA LYS A 304 -106.63 -98.55 -74.50
C LYS A 304 -108.02 -99.19 -74.38
N ALA A 305 -108.92 -98.61 -73.59
CA ALA A 305 -110.30 -99.08 -73.47
C ALA A 305 -111.09 -98.96 -74.79
N GLU A 306 -110.93 -97.88 -75.55
CA GLU A 306 -111.52 -97.70 -76.88
C GLU A 306 -110.92 -98.68 -77.90
N ASN A 307 -109.62 -98.97 -77.82
CA ASN A 307 -108.97 -99.98 -78.66
C ASN A 307 -109.49 -101.39 -78.35
N ASP A 308 -109.63 -101.74 -77.07
CA ASP A 308 -110.24 -103.00 -76.63
C ASP A 308 -111.71 -103.08 -77.10
N HIS A 309 -112.46 -101.99 -77.01
CA HIS A 309 -113.84 -101.91 -77.52
C HIS A 309 -113.90 -102.08 -79.04
N MET A 310 -113.00 -101.44 -79.79
CA MET A 310 -112.92 -101.56 -81.24
C MET A 310 -112.55 -102.99 -81.66
N THR A 311 -111.61 -103.62 -80.95
CA THR A 311 -111.25 -105.03 -81.14
C THR A 311 -112.47 -105.93 -80.94
N ARG A 312 -113.22 -105.75 -79.83
CA ARG A 312 -114.47 -106.50 -79.59
C ARG A 312 -115.55 -106.24 -80.66
N THR A 313 -115.66 -104.99 -81.14
CA THR A 313 -116.64 -104.63 -82.18
C THR A 313 -116.27 -105.24 -83.54
N LEU A 314 -114.99 -105.24 -83.88
CA LEU A 314 -114.48 -105.89 -85.10
C LEU A 314 -114.65 -107.41 -85.02
N GLU A 315 -114.42 -108.03 -83.86
CA GLU A 315 -114.73 -109.44 -83.64
C GLU A 315 -116.23 -109.72 -83.80
N ALA A 316 -117.10 -108.87 -83.26
CA ALA A 316 -118.55 -108.99 -83.42
C ALA A 316 -119.00 -108.81 -84.88
N GLN A 317 -118.41 -107.86 -85.62
CA GLN A 317 -118.67 -107.67 -87.05
C GLN A 317 -118.17 -108.85 -87.89
N ARG A 318 -116.99 -109.40 -87.57
CA ARG A 318 -116.44 -110.60 -88.23
C ARG A 318 -117.36 -111.79 -88.00
N ASP A 319 -117.81 -112.01 -86.78
CA ASP A 319 -118.75 -113.10 -86.45
C ASP A 319 -120.13 -112.87 -87.11
N GLY A 320 -120.59 -111.61 -87.19
CA GLY A 320 -121.80 -111.22 -87.90
C GLY A 320 -121.73 -111.47 -89.41
N LEU A 321 -120.63 -111.09 -90.07
CA LEU A 321 -120.35 -111.41 -91.46
C LEU A 321 -120.24 -112.92 -91.69
N GLY A 322 -119.63 -113.64 -90.74
CA GLY A 322 -119.59 -115.10 -90.75
C GLY A 322 -121.00 -115.73 -90.77
N LYS A 323 -121.93 -115.19 -89.96
CA LYS A 323 -123.34 -115.62 -89.98
C LYS A 323 -124.06 -115.24 -91.28
N LEU A 324 -123.84 -114.03 -91.80
CA LEU A 324 -124.47 -113.55 -93.03
C LEU A 324 -124.04 -114.37 -94.26
N ILE A 325 -122.78 -114.78 -94.34
CA ILE A 325 -122.28 -115.69 -95.38
C ILE A 325 -122.95 -117.07 -95.27
N MET A 326 -123.16 -117.59 -94.05
CA MET A 326 -123.91 -118.84 -93.89
C MET A 326 -125.36 -118.73 -94.39
N VAL A 327 -126.06 -117.64 -94.05
CA VAL A 327 -127.45 -117.43 -94.49
C VAL A 327 -127.55 -117.28 -96.02
N MET A 328 -126.65 -116.55 -96.66
CA MET A 328 -126.62 -116.42 -98.13
C MET A 328 -126.30 -117.75 -98.84
N SER A 329 -125.49 -118.61 -98.22
CA SER A 329 -125.22 -119.97 -98.71
C SER A 329 -126.45 -120.89 -98.62
N GLU A 330 -127.25 -120.77 -97.55
CA GLU A 330 -128.50 -121.52 -97.40
C GLU A 330 -129.59 -121.04 -98.39
N GLU A 331 -129.69 -119.73 -98.65
CA GLU A 331 -130.65 -119.17 -99.61
C GLU A 331 -130.32 -119.57 -101.07
N ALA A 332 -129.03 -119.64 -101.42
CA ALA A 332 -128.58 -120.08 -102.74
C ALA A 332 -128.91 -121.56 -103.03
N LYS A 333 -128.93 -122.43 -102.00
CA LYS A 333 -129.35 -123.84 -102.14
C LYS A 333 -130.86 -124.02 -102.29
N ARG A 334 -131.68 -123.06 -101.87
CA ARG A 334 -133.16 -123.13 -102.03
C ARG A 334 -133.63 -122.79 -103.44
N ILE A 335 -132.86 -122.01 -104.19
CA ILE A 335 -133.26 -121.52 -105.52
C ILE A 335 -132.97 -122.55 -106.63
N ASP A 336 -131.96 -123.41 -106.46
CA ASP A 336 -131.59 -124.42 -107.46
C ASP A 336 -132.50 -125.68 -107.46
N GLY A 337 -133.48 -125.75 -106.56
CA GLY A 337 -134.45 -126.85 -106.46
C GLY A 337 -135.73 -126.69 -107.29
N PHE A 338 -135.90 -125.59 -108.04
CA PHE A 338 -137.14 -125.27 -108.77
C PHE A 338 -137.04 -125.28 -110.31
N ALA A 339 -135.95 -125.82 -110.88
CA ALA A 339 -135.83 -126.02 -112.34
C ALA A 339 -135.70 -127.52 -112.69
N THR A 340 -136.82 -128.24 -112.56
CA THR A 340 -137.20 -129.36 -113.44
C THR A 340 -138.34 -128.93 -114.33
#